data_AF-E1NRB9-F1
#
_entry.id   AF-E1NRB9-F1
#
_cell.length_a   1.000
_cell.length_b   1.000
_cell.length_c   1.000
_cell.angle_alpha   90.00
_cell.angle_beta   90.00
_cell.angle_gamma   90.00
#
_symmetry.space_group_name_H-M   'P 1'
#
loop_
_entity.id
_entity.type
_entity.pdbx_description
1 polymer ?
#
loop_
_entity_poly.entity_id
_entity_poly.type
_entity_poly.pdbx_seq_one_letter_code
_entity_poly.pdbx_strand_id
1 'polypeptide(L)' 'MTTAINIFLRTTIRENGIPFSLKLEAPNDTTIAAIEEGRRIASDPSVKGYRNMEDLKAALDLGN' A
#
# COMPACT_ATOMS: atom_id res chain seq x y z
N MET A 1 32.03 10.17 4.94
CA MET A 1 30.62 10.19 4.50
C MET A 1 30.38 11.46 3.69
N THR A 2 29.76 11.37 2.51
CA THR A 2 29.62 12.51 1.58
C THR A 2 28.47 13.44 1.97
N THR A 3 28.58 14.73 1.65
CA THR A 3 27.58 15.78 1.95
C THR A 3 26.15 15.43 1.48
N ALA A 4 26.00 14.88 0.27
CA ALA A 4 24.69 14.51 -0.27
C ALA A 4 23.97 13.46 0.58
N ILE A 5 24.69 12.42 1.01
CA ILE A 5 24.17 11.35 1.89
C ILE A 5 23.75 11.92 3.25
N ASN A 6 24.55 12.83 3.81
CA ASN A 6 24.22 13.48 5.09
C ASN A 6 22.93 14.31 5.03
N ILE A 7 22.75 15.07 3.95
CA ILE A 7 21.52 15.85 3.73
C ILE A 7 20.33 14.92 3.57
N PHE A 8 20.44 13.87 2.75
CA PHE A 8 19.37 12.89 2.55
C PHE A 8 18.89 12.27 3.88
N LEU A 9 19.80 11.68 4.66
CA LEU A 9 19.44 10.96 5.90
C LEU A 9 18.81 11.87 6.96
N ARG A 10 19.32 13.11 7.11
CA ARG A 10 18.76 14.08 8.07
C ARG A 10 17.33 14.46 7.68
N THR A 11 17.07 14.63 6.39
CA THR A 11 15.72 14.96 5.90
C THR A 11 14.78 13.76 6.06
N THR A 12 15.23 12.54 5.77
CA THR A 12 14.44 11.31 5.99
C THR A 12 13.96 11.16 7.42
N ILE A 13 14.85 11.41 8.41
CA ILE A 13 14.49 11.36 9.83
C ILE A 13 13.46 12.44 10.19
N ARG A 14 13.67 13.68 9.72
CA ARG A 14 12.78 14.81 10.03
C ARG A 14 11.37 14.63 9.46
N GLU A 15 11.26 14.02 8.28
CA GLU A 15 9.99 13.80 7.58
C GLU A 15 9.34 12.45 7.93
N ASN A 16 10.02 11.61 8.71
CA ASN A 16 9.60 10.24 9.01
C ASN A 16 9.24 9.45 7.73
N GLY A 17 10.03 9.64 6.67
CA GLY A 17 9.67 9.17 5.33
C GLY A 17 10.71 9.53 4.26
N ILE A 18 10.37 9.27 2.99
CA ILE A 18 11.23 9.58 1.85
C ILE A 18 11.22 11.09 1.59
N PRO A 19 12.38 11.77 1.50
CA PRO A 19 12.48 13.23 1.52
C PRO A 19 12.23 13.89 0.15
N PHE A 20 11.38 13.30 -0.68
CA PHE A 20 10.96 13.80 -1.98
C PHE A 20 9.68 13.11 -2.43
N SER A 21 8.89 13.79 -3.25
CA SER A 21 7.72 13.19 -3.90
C SER A 21 8.13 12.05 -4.83
N LEU A 22 7.41 10.94 -4.75
CA LEU A 22 7.57 9.82 -5.68
C LEU A 22 7.21 10.30 -7.10
N LYS A 23 8.10 10.07 -8.06
CA LYS A 23 7.95 10.52 -9.46
C LYS A 23 7.26 9.50 -10.38
N LEU A 24 6.99 8.30 -9.86
CA LEU A 24 6.30 7.25 -10.60
C LEU A 24 4.80 7.48 -10.44
N GLU A 25 4.20 8.06 -11.48
CA GLU A 25 2.74 8.24 -11.57
C GLU A 25 2.01 6.89 -11.72
N ALA A 26 2.68 5.92 -12.33
CA ALA A 26 2.15 4.57 -12.51
C ALA A 26 2.65 3.63 -11.39
N PRO A 27 1.76 2.93 -10.68
CA PRO A 27 2.12 1.80 -9.83
C PRO A 27 2.84 0.70 -10.63
N ASN A 28 3.48 -0.24 -9.95
CA ASN A 28 4.04 -1.41 -10.62
C ASN A 28 2.94 -2.31 -11.19
N ASP A 29 3.30 -3.19 -12.14
CA ASP A 29 2.35 -4.06 -12.85
C ASP A 29 1.50 -4.92 -11.92
N THR A 30 2.09 -5.44 -10.83
CA THR A 30 1.37 -6.24 -9.83
C THR A 30 0.29 -5.42 -9.12
N THR A 31 0.60 -4.17 -8.76
CA THR A 31 -0.37 -3.27 -8.14
C THR A 31 -1.46 -2.86 -9.12
N ILE A 32 -1.13 -2.63 -10.40
CA ILE A 32 -2.12 -2.34 -11.44
C ILE A 32 -3.10 -3.51 -11.59
N ALA A 33 -2.59 -4.73 -11.75
CA ALA A 33 -3.41 -5.93 -11.87
C ALA A 33 -4.29 -6.16 -10.63
N ALA A 34 -3.76 -5.92 -9.43
CA ALA A 34 -4.52 -6.01 -8.18
C ALA A 34 -5.65 -4.95 -8.09
N ILE A 35 -5.42 -3.74 -8.60
CA ILE A 35 -6.45 -2.68 -8.66
C ILE A 35 -7.57 -3.08 -9.64
N GLU A 36 -7.22 -3.60 -10.81
CA GLU A 36 -8.20 -4.06 -11.81
C GLU A 36 -9.04 -5.22 -11.27
N GLU A 37 -8.39 -6.21 -10.66
CA GLU A 37 -9.06 -7.31 -9.98
C GLU A 37 -9.98 -6.81 -8.86
N GLY A 38 -9.48 -5.89 -8.03
CA GLY A 38 -10.22 -5.24 -6.95
C GLY A 38 -11.51 -4.57 -7.43
N ARG A 39 -11.48 -3.87 -8.57
CA ARG A 39 -12.67 -3.24 -9.17
C ARG A 39 -13.67 -4.26 -9.68
N ARG A 40 -13.20 -5.36 -10.26
CA ARG A 40 -14.04 -6.47 -10.74
C ARG A 40 -14.79 -7.13 -9.58
N ILE A 41 -14.06 -7.54 -8.53
CA ILE A 41 -14.67 -8.21 -7.37
C ILE A 41 -15.62 -7.30 -6.59
N ALA A 42 -15.34 -6.00 -6.54
CA ALA A 42 -16.20 -5.04 -5.83
C ALA A 42 -17.58 -4.90 -6.48
N SER A 43 -17.70 -5.18 -7.78
CA SER A 43 -18.95 -5.11 -8.53
C SER A 43 -19.66 -6.46 -8.67
N ASP A 44 -18.97 -7.56 -8.32
CA ASP A 44 -19.49 -8.91 -8.44
C ASP A 44 -20.16 -9.38 -7.13
N PRO A 45 -21.49 -9.51 -7.10
CA PRO A 45 -22.21 -9.96 -5.91
C PRO A 45 -21.95 -11.44 -5.56
N SER A 46 -21.36 -12.22 -6.46
CA SER A 46 -20.99 -13.61 -6.22
C SER A 46 -19.70 -13.74 -5.40
N VAL A 47 -18.90 -12.68 -5.28
CA VAL A 47 -17.66 -12.71 -4.50
C VAL A 47 -17.98 -12.50 -3.02
N LYS A 48 -17.31 -13.28 -2.16
CA LYS A 48 -17.50 -13.23 -0.70
C LYS A 48 -17.09 -11.85 -0.16
N GLY A 49 -18.07 -11.05 0.21
CA GLY A 49 -17.90 -9.83 0.99
C GLY A 49 -17.98 -10.09 2.50
N TYR A 50 -17.38 -9.19 3.28
CA TYR A 50 -17.41 -9.22 4.75
C TYR A 50 -18.17 -8.00 5.28
N ARG A 51 -19.05 -8.18 6.26
CA ARG A 51 -19.90 -7.10 6.82
C ARG A 51 -19.41 -6.55 8.16
N ASN A 52 -18.47 -7.22 8.80
CA ASN A 52 -17.86 -6.80 10.06
C ASN A 52 -16.33 -6.97 9.98
N MET A 53 -15.63 -6.27 10.87
CA MET A 53 -14.16 -6.27 10.90
C MET A 53 -13.59 -7.59 11.45
N GLU A 54 -14.33 -8.29 12.30
CA GLU A 54 -13.91 -9.55 12.92
C GLU A 54 -13.78 -10.67 11.87
N ASP A 55 -14.82 -10.88 11.07
CA ASP A 55 -14.85 -11.88 9.99
C ASP A 55 -13.80 -11.57 8.91
N LEU A 56 -13.57 -10.28 8.62
CA LEU A 56 -12.53 -9.85 7.67
C LEU A 56 -11.13 -10.19 8.21
N LYS A 57 -10.85 -9.90 9.48
CA LYS A 57 -9.57 -10.22 10.11
C LYS A 57 -9.35 -11.72 10.20
N ALA A 58 -10.39 -12.49 10.55
CA ALA A 58 -10.34 -13.94 10.58
C ALA A 58 -10.02 -14.52 9.20
N ALA A 59 -10.56 -13.94 8.12
CA ALA A 59 -10.26 -14.37 6.75
C ALA A 59 -8.86 -13.99 6.25
N LEU A 60 -8.22 -13.01 6.89
CA LEU A 60 -6.85 -12.57 6.59
C LEU A 60 -5.82 -13.20 7.54
N ASP A 61 -6.23 -14.14 8.38
CA ASP A 61 -5.40 -14.74 9.44
C ASP A 61 -4.76 -13.69 10.37
N LEU A 62 -5.43 -12.55 10.56
CA LEU A 62 -4.99 -11.43 11.41
C LEU A 62 -5.56 -11.50 12.84
N GLY A 63 -6.08 -12.66 13.24
CA GLY A 63 -6.57 -12.93 14.59
C GLY A 63 -5.48 -13.56 15.45
N ASN A 64 -5.03 -12.85 16.49
CA ASN A 64 -4.45 -13.50 17.68
C ASN A 64 -5.54 -14.26 18.43
#